data_AF-A0A1L3LIP1-F1
#
_entry.id   AF-A0A1L3LIP1-F1
#
_cell.length_a   1.000
_cell.length_b   1.000
_cell.length_c   1.000
_cell.angle_alpha   90.00
_cell.angle_beta   90.00
_cell.angle_gamma   90.00
#
_symmetry.space_group_name_H-M   'P 1'
#
loop_
_entity.id
_entity.type
_entity.pdbx_description
1 polymer ?
#
loop_
_entity_poly.entity_id
_entity_poly.type
_entity_poly.pdbx_seq_one_letter_code
_entity_poly.pdbx_strand_id
1 'polypeptide(L)'
;MEILTRYIHSALDAGIIDEWHVWDFTRSQQDHEWVTREFGPVRYMGSAAPYQSNGSVTPNQPLRLSATITNDLHIAIVPNGGGEDYFELVVGGWSNSHSVLRKLPLDQLGSFDRNDVPALWSRPTPGILSPGTANQIVLNVDADGVPSLHVNNVAIGRWTELDLSAGASILVRGGWGADLELGNVRSRIHRFVGNPNEQMPYWQAYDYYAKRLKTFSDSIFLKCDDDIVYMDLAKLSDFIEFRRTNPKYLVVSANVVNNGVCAHWQQVAGSIPAGVGHFERPPGGFGGSLWQSAERANELHEYFLQTNSKHLPLPSKVVEWTERQSINFIAWLGKDLVHMALPKGDDERALTVDLPMLLERPTAIYSDFTVSHLSFGPQEQGLALDRLIDAYDELMRSALAA
;
A
#
# COMPACT_ATOMS: atom_id res chain seq x y z
N MET A 1 -8.57 -0.35 -9.81
CA MET A 1 -7.53 0.68 -9.55
C MET A 1 -7.35 1.74 -10.64
N GLU A 2 -7.42 1.45 -11.95
CA GLU A 2 -7.13 2.48 -13.00
C GLU A 2 -7.90 3.79 -12.86
N ILE A 3 -9.21 3.72 -12.58
CA ILE A 3 -10.06 4.90 -12.35
C ILE A 3 -9.57 5.70 -11.13
N LEU A 4 -9.34 5.03 -9.99
CA LEU A 4 -8.79 5.65 -8.79
C LEU A 4 -7.45 6.34 -9.07
N THR A 5 -6.54 5.67 -9.79
CA THR A 5 -5.23 6.22 -10.16
C THR A 5 -5.37 7.58 -10.87
N ARG A 6 -6.35 7.75 -11.77
CA ARG A 6 -6.59 9.03 -12.46
C ARG A 6 -7.04 10.15 -11.52
N TYR A 7 -7.94 9.85 -10.58
CA TYR A 7 -8.35 10.82 -9.56
C TYR A 7 -7.18 11.21 -8.64
N ILE A 8 -6.38 10.24 -8.19
CA ILE A 8 -5.23 10.49 -7.31
C ILE A 8 -4.16 11.32 -8.02
N HIS A 9 -3.84 11.01 -9.29
CA HIS A 9 -2.91 11.86 -10.07
C HIS A 9 -3.42 13.29 -10.17
N SER A 10 -4.71 13.48 -10.44
CA SER A 10 -5.30 14.82 -10.52
C SER A 10 -5.23 15.55 -9.17
N ALA A 11 -5.46 14.86 -8.06
CA ALA A 11 -5.33 15.43 -6.71
C ALA A 11 -3.88 15.79 -6.37
N LEU A 12 -2.91 14.95 -6.75
CA LEU A 12 -1.47 15.22 -6.60
C LEU A 12 -1.04 16.43 -7.44
N ASP A 13 -1.47 16.50 -8.70
CA ASP A 13 -1.09 17.59 -9.63
C ASP A 13 -1.73 18.92 -9.23
N ALA A 14 -2.93 18.88 -8.66
CA ALA A 14 -3.59 20.04 -8.06
C ALA A 14 -3.00 20.44 -6.69
N GLY A 15 -2.11 19.64 -6.10
CA GLY A 15 -1.54 19.90 -4.78
C GLY A 15 -2.52 19.75 -3.62
N ILE A 16 -3.61 18.99 -3.82
CA ILE A 16 -4.60 18.70 -2.78
C ILE A 16 -4.05 17.66 -1.78
N ILE A 17 -3.25 16.72 -2.28
CA ILE A 17 -2.52 15.71 -1.50
C ILE A 17 -1.04 15.74 -1.88
N ASP A 18 -0.17 15.35 -0.93
CA ASP A 18 1.29 15.41 -1.12
C ASP A 18 1.87 14.10 -1.65
N GLU A 19 1.40 12.98 -1.12
CA GLU A 19 1.93 11.63 -1.38
C GLU A 19 0.79 10.62 -1.49
N TRP A 20 1.03 9.54 -2.24
CA TRP A 20 0.15 8.37 -2.28
C TRP A 20 0.93 7.09 -1.99
N HIS A 21 0.49 6.34 -0.98
CA HIS A 21 1.14 5.12 -0.53
C HIS A 21 0.32 3.90 -0.94
N VAL A 22 0.82 3.14 -1.91
CA VAL A 22 0.19 1.92 -2.42
C VAL A 22 0.74 0.73 -1.65
N TRP A 23 -0.07 0.14 -0.78
CA TRP A 23 0.26 -1.08 -0.06
C TRP A 23 -0.15 -2.30 -0.89
N ASP A 24 0.85 -3.03 -1.38
CA ASP A 24 0.68 -4.24 -2.15
C ASP A 24 0.42 -5.42 -1.21
N PHE A 25 -0.87 -5.76 -1.10
CA PHE A 25 -1.39 -6.97 -0.44
C PHE A 25 -2.13 -7.87 -1.45
N THR A 26 -1.73 -7.80 -2.71
CA THR A 26 -2.33 -8.57 -3.80
C THR A 26 -2.31 -10.06 -3.50
N ARG A 27 -3.35 -10.77 -3.93
CA ARG A 27 -3.51 -12.22 -3.70
C ARG A 27 -3.05 -13.05 -4.89
N SER A 28 -2.93 -12.43 -6.06
CA SER A 28 -2.53 -13.08 -7.30
C SER A 28 -1.22 -12.48 -7.83
N GLN A 29 -0.45 -13.32 -8.51
CA GLN A 29 0.80 -12.90 -9.16
C GLN A 29 0.53 -11.85 -10.26
N GLN A 30 -0.58 -11.98 -10.99
CA GLN A 30 -0.94 -11.06 -12.06
C GLN A 30 -1.19 -9.65 -11.52
N ASP A 31 -1.89 -9.52 -10.39
CA ASP A 31 -2.15 -8.22 -9.77
C ASP A 31 -0.84 -7.63 -9.22
N HIS A 32 0.01 -8.46 -8.59
CA HIS A 32 1.33 -8.04 -8.12
C HIS A 32 2.18 -7.47 -9.27
N GLU A 33 2.18 -8.13 -10.42
CA GLU A 33 2.90 -7.66 -11.63
C GLU A 33 2.33 -6.35 -12.17
N TRP A 34 1.01 -6.20 -12.17
CA TRP A 34 0.35 -4.96 -12.58
C TRP A 34 0.71 -3.80 -11.63
N VAL A 35 0.58 -3.99 -10.31
CA VAL A 35 0.94 -3.00 -9.28
C VAL A 35 2.43 -2.66 -9.35
N THR A 36 3.30 -3.65 -9.60
CA THR A 36 4.74 -3.44 -9.78
C THR A 36 5.04 -2.54 -10.97
N ARG A 37 4.39 -2.80 -12.11
CA ARG A 37 4.59 -2.04 -13.34
C ARG A 37 4.06 -0.62 -13.20
N GLU A 38 2.91 -0.45 -12.57
CA GLU A 38 2.24 0.85 -12.47
C GLU A 38 2.86 1.76 -11.40
N PHE A 39 3.23 1.20 -10.24
CA PHE A 39 3.64 2.00 -9.07
C PHE A 39 5.09 1.76 -8.62
N GLY A 40 5.87 1.00 -9.37
CA GLY A 40 7.29 0.77 -9.07
C GLY A 40 8.15 2.05 -9.12
N PRO A 41 9.39 2.04 -8.57
CA PRO A 41 10.02 0.99 -7.79
C PRO A 41 9.50 0.91 -6.35
N VAL A 42 9.71 -0.23 -5.68
CA VAL A 42 9.32 -0.42 -4.28
C VAL A 42 10.12 0.52 -3.36
N ARG A 43 9.43 1.16 -2.41
CA ARG A 43 10.05 2.00 -1.37
C ARG A 43 10.27 1.22 -0.07
N TYR A 44 9.35 0.33 0.29
CA TYR A 44 9.40 -0.41 1.55
C TYR A 44 8.97 -1.86 1.35
N MET A 45 9.62 -2.76 2.07
CA MET A 45 9.34 -4.19 2.09
C MET A 45 9.33 -4.68 3.53
N GLY A 46 8.27 -5.40 3.90
CA GLY A 46 8.28 -6.18 5.14
C GLY A 46 9.36 -7.27 5.12
N SER A 47 9.81 -7.70 6.29
CA SER A 47 10.91 -8.67 6.44
C SER A 47 10.72 -10.02 5.73
N ALA A 48 9.47 -10.42 5.44
CA ALA A 48 9.15 -11.64 4.71
C ALA A 48 8.75 -11.40 3.24
N ALA A 49 8.74 -10.14 2.77
CA ALA A 49 8.45 -9.81 1.38
C ALA A 49 9.43 -10.51 0.42
N PRO A 50 8.96 -10.94 -0.77
CA PRO A 50 9.81 -11.58 -1.76
C PRO A 50 10.81 -10.60 -2.37
N TYR A 51 11.80 -11.13 -3.10
CA TYR A 51 12.73 -10.32 -3.87
C TYR A 51 11.99 -9.33 -4.78
N GLN A 52 12.40 -8.07 -4.72
CA GLN A 52 11.90 -7.01 -5.60
C GLN A 52 13.02 -6.52 -6.51
N SER A 53 12.71 -6.31 -7.78
CA SER A 53 13.66 -5.75 -8.75
C SER A 53 14.13 -4.37 -8.31
N ASN A 54 15.44 -4.12 -8.39
CA ASN A 54 16.06 -2.89 -7.92
C ASN A 54 17.24 -2.47 -8.81
N GLY A 55 17.03 -2.57 -10.13
CA GLY A 55 17.97 -2.11 -11.16
C GLY A 55 18.89 -3.20 -11.69
N SER A 56 19.95 -2.76 -12.35
CA SER A 56 20.95 -3.62 -12.98
C SER A 56 22.36 -3.08 -12.77
N VAL A 57 23.34 -3.93 -13.00
CA VAL A 57 24.77 -3.58 -13.00
C VAL A 57 25.41 -4.06 -14.29
N THR A 58 26.31 -3.27 -14.87
CA THR A 58 27.10 -3.64 -16.06
C THR A 58 28.55 -3.17 -15.87
N PRO A 59 29.52 -3.66 -16.67
CA PRO A 59 30.87 -3.13 -16.65
C PRO A 59 30.87 -1.60 -16.79
N ASN A 60 31.55 -0.92 -15.87
CA ASN A 60 31.64 0.55 -15.79
C ASN A 60 30.36 1.31 -15.39
N GLN A 61 29.25 0.62 -15.13
CA GLN A 61 28.01 1.21 -14.61
C GLN A 61 27.63 0.55 -13.28
N PRO A 62 28.18 1.02 -12.14
CA PRO A 62 27.87 0.45 -10.85
C PRO A 62 26.42 0.73 -10.44
N LEU A 63 25.80 -0.25 -9.81
CA LEU A 63 24.53 -0.05 -9.10
C LEU A 63 24.81 0.60 -7.75
N ARG A 64 24.09 1.67 -7.44
CA ARG A 64 24.14 2.36 -6.15
C ARG A 64 22.78 2.28 -5.49
N LEU A 65 22.73 1.74 -4.28
CA LEU A 65 21.51 1.60 -3.47
C LEU A 65 21.68 2.33 -2.15
N SER A 66 20.61 2.98 -1.70
CA SER A 66 20.49 3.50 -0.34
C SER A 66 19.45 2.64 0.38
N ALA A 67 19.83 1.93 1.45
CA ALA A 67 18.96 1.00 2.16
C ALA A 67 18.96 1.22 3.68
N THR A 68 17.81 1.53 4.25
CA THR A 68 17.60 1.52 5.70
C THR A 68 17.14 0.13 6.10
N ILE A 69 18.00 -0.58 6.83
CA ILE A 69 17.80 -1.95 7.30
C ILE A 69 18.79 -2.22 8.44
N THR A 70 18.41 -3.06 9.40
CA THR A 70 19.20 -3.32 10.62
C THR A 70 20.20 -4.47 10.47
N ASN A 71 19.84 -5.49 9.67
CA ASN A 71 20.59 -6.73 9.46
C ASN A 71 19.97 -7.48 8.26
N ASP A 72 20.63 -8.54 7.78
CA ASP A 72 20.08 -9.46 6.79
C ASP A 72 19.53 -8.78 5.52
N LEU A 73 20.36 -7.94 4.89
CA LEU A 73 20.08 -7.45 3.54
C LEU A 73 20.45 -8.54 2.54
N HIS A 74 19.48 -9.03 1.77
CA HIS A 74 19.74 -9.97 0.69
C HIS A 74 19.74 -9.26 -0.66
N ILE A 75 20.74 -9.59 -1.47
CA ILE A 75 20.91 -9.10 -2.85
C ILE A 75 21.00 -10.32 -3.75
N ALA A 76 20.00 -10.54 -4.59
CA ALA A 76 20.06 -11.52 -5.66
C ALA A 76 20.65 -10.88 -6.92
N ILE A 77 21.67 -11.52 -7.48
CA ILE A 77 22.38 -11.13 -8.69
C ILE A 77 22.03 -12.17 -9.75
N VAL A 78 21.23 -11.78 -10.73
CA VAL A 78 20.82 -12.65 -11.85
C VAL A 78 21.64 -12.25 -13.08
N PRO A 79 22.65 -13.05 -13.49
CA PRO A 79 23.49 -12.71 -14.65
C PRO A 79 22.68 -12.63 -15.94
N ASN A 80 22.98 -11.64 -16.79
CA ASN A 80 22.31 -11.48 -18.09
C ASN A 80 22.91 -12.40 -19.18
N GLY A 81 24.08 -12.99 -18.93
CA GLY A 81 24.79 -13.86 -19.88
C GLY A 81 24.14 -15.22 -20.14
N GLY A 82 22.97 -15.47 -19.55
CA GLY A 82 22.29 -16.76 -19.57
C GLY A 82 22.76 -17.69 -18.47
N GLY A 83 21.97 -18.72 -18.19
CA GLY A 83 22.22 -19.70 -17.14
C GLY A 83 20.97 -20.02 -16.33
N GLU A 84 21.03 -21.10 -15.56
CA GLU A 84 19.94 -21.56 -14.69
C GLU A 84 20.20 -21.18 -13.22
N ASP A 85 21.17 -20.31 -12.95
CA ASP A 85 21.61 -19.96 -11.60
C ASP A 85 21.59 -18.45 -11.36
N TYR A 86 21.37 -18.06 -10.10
CA TYR A 86 21.63 -16.72 -9.58
C TYR A 86 22.58 -16.79 -8.38
N PHE A 87 23.14 -15.64 -8.02
CA PHE A 87 23.96 -15.52 -6.83
C PHE A 87 23.23 -14.71 -5.76
N GLU A 88 23.17 -15.25 -4.54
CA GLU A 88 22.62 -14.55 -3.39
C GLU A 88 23.76 -14.03 -2.52
N LEU A 89 23.81 -12.73 -2.32
CA LEU A 89 24.65 -12.11 -1.33
C LEU A 89 23.82 -11.69 -0.12
N VAL A 90 24.16 -12.24 1.05
CA VAL A 90 23.61 -11.81 2.34
C VAL A 90 24.62 -10.87 2.98
N VAL A 91 24.20 -9.64 3.28
CA VAL A 91 25.01 -8.62 3.95
C VAL A 91 24.49 -8.44 5.38
N GLY A 92 25.39 -8.53 6.35
CA GLY A 92 25.02 -8.36 7.77
C GLY A 92 24.05 -9.44 8.24
N GLY A 93 24.21 -10.68 7.77
CA GLY A 93 23.46 -11.82 8.25
C GLY A 93 23.87 -12.26 9.66
N TRP A 94 23.07 -13.16 10.25
CA TRP A 94 23.29 -13.69 11.60
C TRP A 94 23.48 -12.57 12.63
N SER A 95 22.47 -11.71 12.74
CA SER A 95 22.50 -10.52 13.61
C SER A 95 23.64 -9.56 13.26
N ASN A 96 23.77 -9.22 11.97
CA ASN A 96 24.75 -8.25 11.49
C ASN A 96 26.21 -8.63 11.78
N SER A 97 26.53 -9.93 11.78
CA SER A 97 27.87 -10.44 12.12
C SER A 97 28.68 -10.89 10.92
N HIS A 98 28.02 -11.39 9.86
CA HIS A 98 28.69 -12.02 8.72
C HIS A 98 28.04 -11.63 7.39
N SER A 99 28.81 -11.76 6.31
CA SER A 99 28.31 -11.65 4.94
C SER A 99 28.69 -12.91 4.18
N VAL A 100 27.79 -13.39 3.33
CA VAL A 100 27.91 -14.67 2.61
C VAL A 100 27.47 -14.50 1.17
N LEU A 101 28.20 -15.15 0.24
CA LEU A 101 27.78 -15.35 -1.15
C LEU A 101 27.42 -16.82 -1.35
N ARG A 102 26.28 -17.07 -1.99
CA ARG A 102 25.82 -18.40 -2.42
C ARG A 102 25.51 -18.39 -3.91
N LYS A 103 25.50 -19.58 -4.50
CA LYS A 103 24.99 -19.83 -5.84
C LYS A 103 23.77 -20.75 -5.71
N LEU A 104 22.67 -20.37 -6.36
CA LEU A 104 21.39 -21.08 -6.28
C LEU A 104 20.76 -21.20 -7.67
N PRO A 105 19.95 -22.24 -7.92
CA PRO A 105 19.12 -22.32 -9.12
C PRO A 105 18.12 -21.17 -9.21
N LEU A 106 17.91 -20.63 -10.40
CA LEU A 106 17.04 -19.49 -10.68
C LEU A 106 15.57 -19.78 -10.36
N ASP A 107 15.12 -21.03 -10.52
CA ASP A 107 13.78 -21.47 -10.14
C ASP A 107 13.54 -21.43 -8.61
N GLN A 108 14.60 -21.35 -7.80
CA GLN A 108 14.54 -21.18 -6.34
C GLN A 108 14.54 -19.71 -5.90
N LEU A 109 14.42 -18.74 -6.81
CA LEU A 109 14.38 -17.32 -6.44
C LEU A 109 13.20 -16.97 -5.50
N GLY A 110 12.09 -17.70 -5.63
CA GLY A 110 10.91 -17.58 -4.74
C GLY A 110 11.01 -18.38 -3.43
N SER A 111 12.04 -19.22 -3.26
CA SER A 111 12.27 -20.01 -2.05
C SER A 111 13.31 -19.32 -1.16
N PHE A 112 13.10 -19.32 0.15
CA PHE A 112 14.02 -18.72 1.13
C PHE A 112 14.67 -19.75 2.08
N ASP A 113 14.45 -21.05 1.86
CA ASP A 113 15.18 -22.10 2.57
C ASP A 113 16.63 -22.16 2.06
N ARG A 114 17.58 -22.20 2.99
CA ARG A 114 19.03 -22.19 2.72
C ARG A 114 19.78 -23.24 3.55
N ASN A 115 19.08 -24.19 4.19
CA ASN A 115 19.67 -25.11 5.17
C ASN A 115 20.85 -25.92 4.61
N ASP A 116 20.78 -26.33 3.34
CA ASP A 116 21.78 -27.20 2.70
C ASP A 116 22.60 -26.50 1.59
N VAL A 117 22.53 -25.16 1.50
CA VAL A 117 23.23 -24.42 0.43
C VAL A 117 24.60 -23.93 0.93
N PRO A 118 25.72 -24.48 0.42
CA PRO A 118 27.05 -24.07 0.84
C PRO A 118 27.35 -22.63 0.41
N ALA A 119 28.11 -21.92 1.24
CA ALA A 119 28.66 -20.62 0.88
C ALA A 119 29.79 -20.79 -0.13
N LEU A 120 29.71 -20.09 -1.26
CA LEU A 120 30.86 -19.89 -2.14
C LEU A 120 31.92 -19.02 -1.46
N TRP A 121 31.45 -18.05 -0.68
CA TRP A 121 32.29 -17.13 0.06
C TRP A 121 31.62 -16.71 1.37
N SER A 122 32.42 -16.51 2.41
CA SER A 122 31.96 -16.05 3.72
C SER A 122 33.01 -15.16 4.39
N ARG A 123 32.58 -14.10 5.05
CA ARG A 123 33.47 -13.19 5.79
C ARG A 123 32.78 -12.57 7.02
N PRO A 124 33.46 -12.50 8.16
CA PRO A 124 33.03 -11.67 9.29
C PRO A 124 32.90 -10.20 8.87
N THR A 125 31.72 -9.62 9.10
CA THR A 125 31.39 -8.21 8.79
C THR A 125 30.55 -7.59 9.92
N PRO A 126 31.05 -7.60 11.17
CA PRO A 126 30.27 -7.18 12.32
C PRO A 126 29.88 -5.71 12.23
N GLY A 127 28.59 -5.42 12.39
CA GLY A 127 28.06 -4.05 12.41
C GLY A 127 28.07 -3.36 11.04
N ILE A 128 28.15 -4.10 9.94
CA ILE A 128 28.29 -3.52 8.60
C ILE A 128 27.07 -2.70 8.18
N LEU A 129 25.88 -3.12 8.59
CA LEU A 129 24.63 -2.38 8.42
C LEU A 129 24.35 -1.51 9.65
N SER A 130 24.11 -0.23 9.43
CA SER A 130 23.73 0.71 10.49
C SER A 130 22.21 0.80 10.61
N PRO A 131 21.64 0.65 11.82
CA PRO A 131 20.21 0.81 12.06
C PRO A 131 19.78 2.29 12.14
N GLY A 132 20.73 3.22 12.32
CA GLY A 132 20.43 4.63 12.58
C GLY A 132 20.39 5.52 11.34
N THR A 133 20.77 5.00 10.17
CA THR A 133 20.85 5.75 8.92
C THR A 133 20.72 4.82 7.72
N ALA A 134 20.39 5.38 6.56
CA ALA A 134 20.43 4.62 5.31
C ALA A 134 21.87 4.19 4.97
N ASN A 135 22.04 2.91 4.68
CA ASN A 135 23.30 2.30 4.28
C ASN A 135 23.56 2.56 2.80
N GLN A 136 24.79 2.90 2.45
CA GLN A 136 25.20 3.08 1.06
C GLN A 136 25.78 1.78 0.52
N ILE A 137 25.11 1.17 -0.46
CA ILE A 137 25.54 -0.07 -1.10
C ILE A 137 25.96 0.23 -2.53
N VAL A 138 27.16 -0.22 -2.90
CA VAL A 138 27.70 -0.06 -4.25
C VAL A 138 28.12 -1.42 -4.77
N LEU A 139 27.38 -1.93 -5.76
CA LEU A 139 27.76 -3.12 -6.52
C LEU A 139 28.41 -2.66 -7.82
N ASN A 140 29.67 -3.02 -8.00
CA ASN A 140 30.46 -2.66 -9.17
C ASN A 140 30.87 -3.92 -9.93
N VAL A 141 30.88 -3.84 -11.25
CA VAL A 141 31.47 -4.84 -12.14
C VAL A 141 32.57 -4.14 -12.92
N ASP A 142 33.78 -4.69 -12.89
CA ASP A 142 34.90 -4.11 -13.64
C ASP A 142 34.91 -4.56 -15.11
N ALA A 143 35.94 -4.12 -15.84
CA ALA A 143 36.08 -4.42 -17.27
C ALA A 143 36.23 -5.92 -17.58
N ASP A 144 36.69 -6.72 -16.62
CA ASP A 144 36.86 -8.17 -16.76
C ASP A 144 35.59 -8.93 -16.34
N GLY A 145 34.50 -8.22 -16.01
CA GLY A 145 33.25 -8.83 -15.57
C GLY A 145 33.23 -9.23 -14.09
N VAL A 146 34.26 -8.87 -13.30
CA VAL A 146 34.38 -9.31 -11.91
C VAL A 146 33.57 -8.41 -10.98
N PRO A 147 32.57 -8.95 -10.24
CA PRO A 147 31.79 -8.16 -9.30
C PRO A 147 32.55 -7.87 -8.00
N SER A 148 32.24 -6.72 -7.41
CA SER A 148 32.65 -6.33 -6.06
C SER A 148 31.54 -5.55 -5.35
N LEU A 149 31.43 -5.72 -4.04
CA LEU A 149 30.47 -5.00 -3.22
C LEU A 149 31.16 -4.13 -2.17
N HIS A 150 30.72 -2.88 -2.05
CA HIS A 150 31.01 -2.01 -0.93
C HIS A 150 29.73 -1.65 -0.18
N VAL A 151 29.82 -1.59 1.15
CA VAL A 151 28.74 -1.11 2.02
C VAL A 151 29.33 -0.07 2.96
N ASN A 152 28.75 1.13 3.00
CA ASN A 152 29.23 2.23 3.83
C ASN A 152 30.74 2.51 3.63
N ASN A 153 31.19 2.50 2.36
CA ASN A 153 32.59 2.64 1.95
C ASN A 153 33.55 1.52 2.40
N VAL A 154 33.02 0.44 2.98
CA VAL A 154 33.81 -0.76 3.36
C VAL A 154 33.67 -1.82 2.27
N ALA A 155 34.81 -2.30 1.75
CA ALA A 155 34.84 -3.41 0.81
C ALA A 155 34.40 -4.71 1.49
N ILE A 156 33.30 -5.30 1.02
CA ILE A 156 32.77 -6.57 1.51
C ILE A 156 33.51 -7.72 0.85
N GLY A 157 33.54 -7.74 -0.48
CA GLY A 157 34.15 -8.80 -1.26
C GLY A 157 34.32 -8.40 -2.73
N ARG A 158 35.15 -9.20 -3.42
CA ARG A 158 35.39 -9.19 -4.86
C ARG A 158 35.55 -10.65 -5.28
N TRP A 159 34.79 -11.09 -6.28
CA TRP A 159 34.62 -12.51 -6.58
C TRP A 159 35.05 -12.80 -8.02
N THR A 160 36.33 -13.13 -8.20
CA THR A 160 36.95 -13.39 -9.51
C THR A 160 36.42 -14.62 -10.21
N GLU A 161 35.75 -15.49 -9.49
CA GLU A 161 35.08 -16.70 -9.96
C GLU A 161 33.70 -16.42 -10.60
N LEU A 162 33.16 -15.21 -10.44
CA LEU A 162 31.94 -14.76 -11.10
C LEU A 162 32.29 -13.99 -12.37
N ASP A 163 31.51 -14.22 -13.42
CA ASP A 163 31.56 -13.47 -14.68
C ASP A 163 30.23 -12.76 -14.91
N LEU A 164 30.23 -11.44 -14.73
CA LEU A 164 29.11 -10.55 -15.02
C LEU A 164 29.45 -9.59 -16.18
N SER A 165 30.29 -10.01 -17.14
CA SER A 165 30.66 -9.20 -18.30
C SER A 165 29.45 -8.77 -19.15
N ALA A 166 28.40 -9.59 -19.22
CA ALA A 166 27.11 -9.26 -19.84
C ALA A 166 26.19 -8.37 -18.96
N GLY A 167 26.63 -8.04 -17.75
CA GLY A 167 25.83 -7.41 -16.70
C GLY A 167 24.91 -8.38 -15.96
N ALA A 168 24.16 -7.85 -15.00
CA ALA A 168 23.21 -8.60 -14.19
C ALA A 168 22.00 -7.75 -13.78
N SER A 169 20.85 -8.39 -13.64
CA SER A 169 19.67 -7.84 -12.98
C SER A 169 19.78 -8.05 -11.48
N ILE A 170 19.45 -7.02 -10.70
CA ILE A 170 19.60 -7.03 -9.25
C ILE A 170 18.23 -6.98 -8.58
N LEU A 171 18.01 -7.91 -7.66
CA LEU A 171 16.84 -7.91 -6.79
C LEU A 171 17.27 -7.81 -5.34
N VAL A 172 16.42 -7.24 -4.49
CA VAL A 172 16.69 -7.08 -3.06
C VAL A 172 15.50 -7.50 -2.22
N ARG A 173 15.78 -7.88 -0.97
CA ARG A 173 14.79 -8.08 0.09
C ARG A 173 15.45 -7.91 1.46
N GLY A 174 14.62 -7.71 2.48
CA GLY A 174 15.04 -7.95 3.87
C GLY A 174 15.05 -9.44 4.20
N GLY A 175 15.37 -9.78 5.45
CA GLY A 175 15.41 -11.17 5.91
C GLY A 175 15.33 -11.27 7.42
N TRP A 176 14.87 -12.41 7.92
CA TRP A 176 14.92 -12.77 9.35
C TRP A 176 14.44 -11.66 10.31
N GLY A 177 13.29 -11.04 9.99
CA GLY A 177 12.67 -10.02 10.82
C GLY A 177 13.15 -8.58 10.57
N ALA A 178 14.05 -8.35 9.61
CA ALA A 178 14.49 -7.02 9.22
C ALA A 178 13.68 -6.48 8.02
N ASP A 179 12.91 -5.42 8.25
CA ASP A 179 12.23 -4.68 7.19
C ASP A 179 13.24 -3.86 6.37
N LEU A 180 12.98 -3.69 5.07
CA LEU A 180 13.87 -3.00 4.13
C LEU A 180 13.19 -1.76 3.55
N GLU A 181 13.83 -0.60 3.72
CA GLU A 181 13.39 0.65 3.10
C GLU A 181 14.47 1.19 2.13
N LEU A 182 14.07 1.49 0.90
CA LEU A 182 14.96 1.96 -0.17
C LEU A 182 14.88 3.49 -0.31
N GLY A 183 16.01 4.17 -0.04
CA GLY A 183 16.11 5.63 -0.05
C GLY A 183 16.30 6.27 -1.42
N ASN A 184 16.44 5.48 -2.48
CA ASN A 184 16.67 6.00 -3.83
C ASN A 184 15.37 6.29 -4.61
N VAL A 185 14.20 6.00 -4.01
CA VAL A 185 12.89 6.21 -4.65
C VAL A 185 12.43 7.65 -4.43
N ARG A 186 12.51 8.47 -5.48
CA ARG A 186 12.14 9.90 -5.48
C ARG A 186 10.84 10.17 -6.24
N SER A 187 9.76 9.51 -5.84
CA SER A 187 8.41 9.69 -6.38
C SER A 187 7.51 10.33 -5.33
N ARG A 188 6.34 10.86 -5.70
CA ARG A 188 5.24 11.15 -4.75
C ARG A 188 4.34 9.92 -4.53
N ILE A 189 4.46 8.94 -5.41
CA ILE A 189 3.76 7.67 -5.32
C ILE A 189 4.75 6.62 -4.82
N HIS A 190 4.43 6.00 -3.71
CA HIS A 190 5.28 5.07 -3.00
C HIS A 190 4.62 3.71 -2.93
N ARG A 191 5.29 2.71 -3.50
CA ARG A 191 4.86 1.32 -3.38
C ARG A 191 5.48 0.66 -2.15
N PHE A 192 4.64 0.05 -1.33
CA PHE A 192 4.98 -0.70 -0.14
C PHE A 192 4.59 -2.16 -0.37
N VAL A 193 5.46 -3.10 -0.04
CA VAL A 193 5.17 -4.54 -0.15
C VAL A 193 5.08 -5.13 1.25
N GLY A 194 3.90 -5.61 1.61
CA GLY A 194 3.68 -6.31 2.87
C GLY A 194 4.29 -7.70 2.90
N ASN A 195 4.31 -8.30 4.08
CA ASN A 195 4.57 -9.72 4.23
C ASN A 195 3.44 -10.54 3.57
N PRO A 196 3.78 -11.55 2.75
CA PRO A 196 2.79 -12.35 2.03
C PRO A 196 2.05 -13.31 2.98
N ASN A 197 0.89 -13.80 2.52
CA ASN A 197 0.08 -14.83 3.18
C ASN A 197 -0.46 -14.46 4.59
N GLU A 198 -0.40 -13.19 4.98
CA GLU A 198 -1.03 -12.70 6.22
C GLU A 198 -2.55 -12.62 6.04
N GLN A 199 -3.30 -13.21 6.96
CA GLN A 199 -4.74 -12.99 7.04
C GLN A 199 -5.01 -11.58 7.57
N MET A 200 -5.84 -10.80 6.86
CA MET A 200 -6.12 -9.39 7.18
C MET A 200 -4.84 -8.55 7.30
N PRO A 201 -4.08 -8.37 6.20
CA PRO A 201 -2.71 -7.84 6.23
C PRO A 201 -2.61 -6.35 6.57
N TYR A 202 -3.74 -5.63 6.63
CA TYR A 202 -3.80 -4.17 6.76
C TYR A 202 -3.13 -3.62 8.03
N TRP A 203 -3.04 -4.42 9.09
CA TRP A 203 -2.32 -4.06 10.33
C TRP A 203 -0.87 -3.61 10.05
N GLN A 204 -0.22 -4.16 9.02
CA GLN A 204 1.15 -3.84 8.64
C GLN A 204 1.33 -2.37 8.23
N ALA A 205 0.31 -1.78 7.59
CA ALA A 205 0.34 -0.37 7.21
C ALA A 205 0.31 0.53 8.46
N TYR A 206 -0.60 0.26 9.40
CA TYR A 206 -0.70 1.04 10.63
C TYR A 206 0.55 0.89 11.51
N ASP A 207 1.11 -0.32 11.63
CA ASP A 207 2.37 -0.56 12.34
C ASP A 207 3.55 0.22 11.73
N TYR A 208 3.64 0.26 10.39
CA TYR A 208 4.67 1.04 9.69
C TYR A 208 4.62 2.53 10.08
N TYR A 209 3.44 3.15 10.07
CA TYR A 209 3.27 4.56 10.40
C TYR A 209 3.41 4.83 11.91
N ALA A 210 2.89 3.94 12.77
CA ALA A 210 2.98 4.08 14.22
C ALA A 210 4.45 4.07 14.71
N LYS A 211 5.30 3.21 14.12
CA LYS A 211 6.75 3.20 14.37
C LYS A 211 7.46 4.49 13.91
N ARG A 212 6.80 5.30 13.06
CA ARG A 212 7.33 6.53 12.46
C ARG A 212 6.54 7.76 12.89
N LEU A 213 5.95 7.72 14.10
CA LEU A 213 5.16 8.81 14.67
C LEU A 213 5.84 10.19 14.55
N LYS A 214 7.15 10.29 14.81
CA LYS A 214 7.88 11.57 14.71
C LYS A 214 7.89 12.17 13.31
N THR A 215 7.82 11.34 12.27
CA THR A 215 7.80 11.78 10.88
C THR A 215 6.41 12.21 10.45
N PHE A 216 5.38 11.51 10.94
CA PHE A 216 4.01 11.63 10.44
C PHE A 216 3.03 12.32 11.40
N SER A 217 3.48 12.81 12.57
CA SER A 217 2.57 13.39 13.59
C SER A 217 1.78 14.60 13.10
N ASP A 218 2.34 15.36 12.16
CA ASP A 218 1.73 16.58 11.63
C ASP A 218 0.95 16.34 10.32
N SER A 219 0.91 15.09 9.85
CA SER A 219 0.20 14.69 8.64
C SER A 219 -1.30 14.49 8.87
N ILE A 220 -2.07 14.51 7.78
CA ILE A 220 -3.44 13.98 7.74
C ILE A 220 -3.41 12.78 6.80
N PHE A 221 -3.93 11.66 7.28
CA PHE A 221 -3.99 10.44 6.50
C PHE A 221 -5.37 10.30 5.87
N LEU A 222 -5.38 9.86 4.61
CA LEU A 222 -6.56 9.41 3.90
C LEU A 222 -6.32 7.93 3.54
N LYS A 223 -7.16 7.03 4.04
CA LYS A 223 -7.21 5.63 3.58
C LYS A 223 -8.38 5.50 2.62
N CYS A 224 -8.14 4.84 1.49
CA CYS A 224 -9.18 4.37 0.60
C CYS A 224 -8.97 2.90 0.25
N ASP A 225 -10.05 2.22 -0.12
CA ASP A 225 -9.98 0.92 -0.79
C ASP A 225 -9.51 1.10 -2.24
N ASP A 226 -9.10 0.01 -2.89
CA ASP A 226 -8.49 -0.01 -4.23
C ASP A 226 -9.51 0.02 -5.37
N ASP A 227 -10.78 -0.20 -5.05
CA ASP A 227 -11.95 -0.24 -5.93
C ASP A 227 -12.85 1.00 -5.77
N ILE A 228 -12.29 2.13 -5.31
CA ILE A 228 -12.95 3.43 -5.45
C ILE A 228 -13.07 3.82 -6.93
N VAL A 229 -14.30 4.01 -7.40
CA VAL A 229 -14.63 4.26 -8.81
C VAL A 229 -15.18 5.66 -9.08
N TYR A 230 -15.39 6.46 -8.04
CA TYR A 230 -15.69 7.88 -8.16
C TYR A 230 -15.19 8.65 -6.95
N MET A 231 -14.68 9.86 -7.18
CA MET A 231 -14.27 10.78 -6.13
C MET A 231 -14.64 12.22 -6.53
N ASP A 232 -15.37 12.91 -5.67
CA ASP A 232 -15.63 14.34 -5.84
C ASP A 232 -14.37 15.17 -5.50
N LEU A 233 -13.48 15.33 -6.48
CA LEU A 233 -12.23 16.07 -6.30
C LEU A 233 -12.43 17.53 -5.88
N ALA A 234 -13.53 18.17 -6.30
CA ALA A 234 -13.83 19.54 -5.91
C ALA A 234 -14.09 19.68 -4.40
N LYS A 235 -14.45 18.57 -3.74
CA LYS A 235 -14.75 18.50 -2.31
C LYS A 235 -13.69 17.82 -1.47
N LEU A 236 -12.64 17.28 -2.09
CA LEU A 236 -11.55 16.61 -1.36
C LEU A 236 -10.82 17.58 -0.41
N SER A 237 -10.54 18.81 -0.84
CA SER A 237 -9.91 19.83 0.02
C SER A 237 -10.79 20.20 1.22
N ASP A 238 -12.11 20.32 1.01
CA ASP A 238 -13.08 20.59 2.09
C ASP A 238 -13.09 19.44 3.12
N PHE A 239 -12.98 18.19 2.66
CA PHE A 239 -12.90 17.02 3.54
C PHE A 239 -11.61 16.99 4.39
N ILE A 240 -10.46 17.27 3.76
CA ILE A 240 -9.17 17.35 4.46
C ILE A 240 -9.19 18.46 5.50
N GLU A 241 -9.70 19.64 5.15
CA GLU A 241 -9.80 20.76 6.08
C GLU A 241 -10.77 20.46 7.22
N PHE A 242 -11.92 19.83 6.92
CA PHE A 242 -12.84 19.37 7.94
C PHE A 242 -12.15 18.40 8.92
N ARG A 243 -11.35 17.45 8.43
CA ARG A 243 -10.58 16.55 9.30
C ARG A 243 -9.59 17.33 10.16
N ARG A 244 -8.88 18.30 9.59
CA ARG A 244 -7.90 19.16 10.27
C ARG A 244 -8.52 19.93 11.43
N THR A 245 -9.67 20.55 11.22
CA THR A 245 -10.29 21.47 12.19
C THR A 245 -11.23 20.79 13.19
N ASN A 246 -11.48 19.48 13.05
CA ASN A 246 -12.39 18.74 13.95
C ASN A 246 -11.66 17.60 14.70
N PRO A 247 -10.65 17.90 15.53
CA PRO A 247 -9.85 16.88 16.22
C PRO A 247 -10.64 16.05 17.24
N LYS A 248 -11.88 16.46 17.59
CA LYS A 248 -12.77 15.69 18.46
C LYS A 248 -13.11 14.30 17.91
N TYR A 249 -13.18 14.14 16.60
CA TYR A 249 -13.40 12.84 15.98
C TYR A 249 -12.08 12.05 15.92
N LEU A 250 -12.13 10.74 16.15
CA LEU A 250 -10.96 9.89 15.91
C LEU A 250 -10.77 9.66 14.41
N VAL A 251 -11.84 9.19 13.76
CA VAL A 251 -11.90 8.92 12.32
C VAL A 251 -13.06 9.70 11.72
N VAL A 252 -12.86 10.23 10.51
CA VAL A 252 -13.94 10.78 9.69
C VAL A 252 -14.03 10.00 8.39
N SER A 253 -15.21 9.48 8.09
CA SER A 253 -15.53 8.80 6.84
C SER A 253 -16.07 9.78 5.81
N ALA A 254 -15.79 9.51 4.53
CA ALA A 254 -16.48 10.16 3.43
C ALA A 254 -17.95 9.71 3.35
N ASN A 255 -18.76 10.41 2.56
CA ASN A 255 -20.09 9.97 2.20
C ASN A 255 -20.02 8.98 1.03
N VAL A 256 -20.01 7.68 1.34
CA VAL A 256 -19.68 6.63 0.37
C VAL A 256 -20.93 6.02 -0.26
N VAL A 257 -21.01 6.01 -1.59
CA VAL A 257 -21.99 5.24 -2.37
C VAL A 257 -21.60 3.77 -2.35
N ASN A 258 -22.61 2.90 -2.24
CA ASN A 258 -22.44 1.46 -1.97
C ASN A 258 -21.69 1.20 -0.65
N ASN A 259 -22.13 1.87 0.42
CA ASN A 259 -21.74 1.61 1.81
C ASN A 259 -23.01 1.55 2.66
N GLY A 260 -23.25 0.45 3.41
CA GLY A 260 -24.53 0.22 4.08
C GLY A 260 -24.97 1.32 5.06
N VAL A 261 -24.03 1.85 5.85
CA VAL A 261 -24.32 2.94 6.80
C VAL A 261 -24.60 4.25 6.06
N CYS A 262 -23.81 4.57 5.02
CA CYS A 262 -24.02 5.77 4.23
C CYS A 262 -25.33 5.70 3.43
N ALA A 263 -25.62 4.57 2.77
CA ALA A 263 -26.84 4.34 2.01
C ALA A 263 -28.10 4.50 2.86
N HIS A 264 -28.07 4.02 4.10
CA HIS A 264 -29.13 4.28 5.07
C HIS A 264 -29.37 5.78 5.28
N TRP A 265 -28.31 6.54 5.59
CA TRP A 265 -28.45 7.97 5.87
C TRP A 265 -28.79 8.79 4.62
N GLN A 266 -28.26 8.43 3.46
CA GLN A 266 -28.63 9.00 2.16
C GLN A 266 -30.13 8.79 1.88
N GLN A 267 -30.68 7.61 2.20
CA GLN A 267 -32.11 7.35 2.08
C GLN A 267 -32.96 8.11 3.12
N VAL A 268 -32.51 8.21 4.38
CA VAL A 268 -33.18 9.02 5.42
C VAL A 268 -33.23 10.50 5.02
N ALA A 269 -32.19 11.01 4.35
CA ALA A 269 -32.14 12.38 3.84
C ALA A 269 -33.04 12.62 2.61
N GLY A 270 -33.61 11.56 2.00
CA GLY A 270 -34.34 11.63 0.75
C GLY A 270 -33.46 11.69 -0.50
N SER A 271 -32.14 11.56 -0.34
CA SER A 271 -31.16 11.54 -1.44
C SER A 271 -31.21 10.25 -2.26
N ILE A 272 -31.65 9.14 -1.66
CA ILE A 272 -31.95 7.90 -2.39
C ILE A 272 -33.45 7.59 -2.26
N PRO A 273 -34.22 7.64 -3.36
CA PRO A 273 -35.64 7.31 -3.35
C PRO A 273 -35.91 5.85 -2.97
N ALA A 274 -37.05 5.59 -2.32
CA ALA A 274 -37.47 4.23 -1.96
C ALA A 274 -37.63 3.28 -3.17
N GLY A 275 -37.82 3.83 -4.38
CA GLY A 275 -37.91 3.05 -5.61
C GLY A 275 -36.57 2.47 -6.10
N VAL A 276 -35.44 2.98 -5.61
CA VAL A 276 -34.10 2.43 -5.91
C VAL A 276 -33.84 1.17 -5.08
N GLY A 277 -34.47 1.06 -3.91
CA GLY A 277 -34.27 -0.03 -2.97
C GLY A 277 -34.54 0.40 -1.53
N HIS A 278 -34.51 -0.56 -0.61
CA HIS A 278 -34.62 -0.29 0.82
C HIS A 278 -33.27 -0.50 1.51
N PHE A 279 -32.68 0.57 2.02
CA PHE A 279 -31.37 0.57 2.68
C PHE A 279 -31.57 0.74 4.19
N GLU A 280 -31.65 -0.39 4.89
CA GLU A 280 -31.80 -0.40 6.33
C GLU A 280 -30.54 0.10 7.04
N ARG A 281 -30.69 0.51 8.31
CA ARG A 281 -29.56 0.71 9.20
C ARG A 281 -28.94 -0.66 9.49
N PRO A 282 -27.70 -0.95 9.05
CA PRO A 282 -27.12 -2.28 9.28
C PRO A 282 -26.98 -2.55 10.78
N PRO A 283 -27.33 -3.75 11.29
CA PRO A 283 -27.19 -4.07 12.71
C PRO A 283 -25.74 -3.92 13.19
N GLY A 284 -25.50 -3.04 14.17
CA GLY A 284 -24.14 -2.75 14.65
C GLY A 284 -23.24 -2.08 13.60
N GLY A 285 -23.81 -1.64 12.47
CA GLY A 285 -23.10 -1.01 11.37
C GLY A 285 -22.27 -1.96 10.47
N PHE A 286 -22.53 -3.27 10.51
CA PHE A 286 -21.87 -4.26 9.64
C PHE A 286 -22.87 -5.12 8.86
N GLY A 287 -22.51 -5.48 7.63
CA GLY A 287 -23.33 -6.30 6.75
C GLY A 287 -24.55 -5.55 6.26
N GLY A 288 -25.72 -6.17 6.41
CA GLY A 288 -26.98 -5.67 5.86
C GLY A 288 -27.23 -6.13 4.42
N SER A 289 -28.42 -5.83 3.94
CA SER A 289 -28.97 -6.29 2.67
C SER A 289 -28.18 -5.76 1.47
N LEU A 290 -27.71 -4.51 1.52
CA LEU A 290 -26.88 -3.93 0.47
C LEU A 290 -25.54 -4.67 0.39
N TRP A 291 -24.87 -4.87 1.52
CA TRP A 291 -23.58 -5.58 1.57
C TRP A 291 -23.67 -7.02 1.03
N GLN A 292 -24.83 -7.68 1.19
CA GLN A 292 -25.05 -9.06 0.72
C GLN A 292 -25.55 -9.16 -0.72
N SER A 293 -26.06 -8.09 -1.33
CA SER A 293 -26.82 -8.14 -2.58
C SER A 293 -26.14 -7.35 -3.69
N ALA A 294 -25.61 -8.08 -4.68
CA ALA A 294 -25.08 -7.49 -5.90
C ALA A 294 -26.15 -6.76 -6.72
N GLU A 295 -27.39 -7.27 -6.75
CA GLU A 295 -28.53 -6.63 -7.41
C GLU A 295 -28.79 -5.23 -6.84
N ARG A 296 -28.89 -5.11 -5.51
CA ARG A 296 -29.06 -3.81 -4.85
C ARG A 296 -27.88 -2.87 -5.07
N ALA A 297 -26.66 -3.41 -5.11
CA ALA A 297 -25.48 -2.63 -5.43
C ALA A 297 -25.56 -2.08 -6.86
N ASN A 298 -25.90 -2.92 -7.85
CA ASN A 298 -26.09 -2.51 -9.25
C ASN A 298 -27.16 -1.41 -9.37
N GLU A 299 -28.32 -1.57 -8.72
CA GLU A 299 -29.40 -0.55 -8.72
C GLU A 299 -28.93 0.79 -8.14
N LEU A 300 -28.19 0.75 -7.02
CA LEU A 300 -27.66 1.95 -6.38
C LEU A 300 -26.58 2.63 -7.24
N HIS A 301 -25.70 1.84 -7.87
CA HIS A 301 -24.69 2.36 -8.79
C HIS A 301 -25.31 3.03 -10.01
N GLU A 302 -26.30 2.40 -10.65
CA GLU A 302 -27.01 2.98 -11.78
C GLU A 302 -27.75 4.27 -11.40
N TYR A 303 -28.40 4.28 -10.23
CA TYR A 303 -29.01 5.50 -9.70
C TYR A 303 -27.98 6.63 -9.52
N PHE A 304 -26.83 6.32 -8.92
CA PHE A 304 -25.77 7.31 -8.74
C PHE A 304 -25.19 7.80 -10.07
N LEU A 305 -24.94 6.90 -11.03
CA LEU A 305 -24.46 7.24 -12.38
C LEU A 305 -25.44 8.15 -13.13
N GLN A 306 -26.74 8.02 -12.90
CA GLN A 306 -27.77 8.89 -13.49
C GLN A 306 -27.97 10.21 -12.72
N THR A 307 -27.47 10.32 -11.50
CA THR A 307 -27.62 11.53 -10.67
C THR A 307 -26.68 12.65 -11.15
N ASN A 308 -27.20 13.65 -11.88
CA ASN A 308 -26.38 14.71 -12.49
C ASN A 308 -25.47 15.47 -11.52
N SER A 309 -25.95 15.77 -10.31
CA SER A 309 -25.15 16.51 -9.30
C SER A 309 -24.05 15.68 -8.66
N LYS A 310 -24.13 14.33 -8.76
CA LYS A 310 -23.30 13.37 -8.01
C LYS A 310 -23.24 13.64 -6.50
N HIS A 311 -24.23 14.36 -5.99
CA HIS A 311 -24.31 14.82 -4.61
C HIS A 311 -25.49 14.13 -3.93
N LEU A 312 -25.20 13.29 -2.93
CA LEU A 312 -26.18 12.54 -2.15
C LEU A 312 -26.12 12.98 -0.68
N PRO A 313 -26.60 14.18 -0.32
CA PRO A 313 -26.44 14.72 1.02
C PRO A 313 -27.03 13.81 2.10
N LEU A 314 -26.44 13.85 3.28
CA LEU A 314 -26.95 13.21 4.48
C LEU A 314 -27.90 14.16 5.23
N PRO A 315 -28.62 13.71 6.28
CA PRO A 315 -29.57 14.57 7.00
C PRO A 315 -28.95 15.80 7.66
N SER A 316 -27.63 15.77 7.86
CA SER A 316 -26.82 16.87 8.37
C SER A 316 -25.45 16.86 7.69
N LYS A 317 -24.77 18.02 7.68
CA LYS A 317 -23.41 18.15 7.12
C LYS A 317 -22.41 17.15 7.74
N VAL A 318 -22.63 16.81 9.01
CA VAL A 318 -21.87 15.82 9.76
C VAL A 318 -22.84 14.90 10.47
N VAL A 319 -22.64 13.60 10.31
CA VAL A 319 -23.37 12.56 11.06
C VAL A 319 -22.39 11.92 12.02
N GLU A 320 -22.55 12.14 13.33
CA GLU A 320 -21.73 11.44 14.33
C GLU A 320 -22.14 9.97 14.41
N TRP A 321 -21.16 9.07 14.55
CA TRP A 321 -21.36 7.64 14.53
C TRP A 321 -20.49 6.95 15.60
N THR A 322 -21.05 5.93 16.24
CA THR A 322 -20.43 5.22 17.38
C THR A 322 -20.51 3.70 17.24
N GLU A 323 -20.96 3.21 16.10
CA GLU A 323 -21.02 1.79 15.77
C GLU A 323 -19.98 1.45 14.70
N ARG A 324 -19.87 0.18 14.32
CA ARG A 324 -18.93 -0.22 13.26
C ARG A 324 -19.31 0.48 11.95
N GLN A 325 -18.34 0.74 11.09
CA GLN A 325 -18.59 1.24 9.74
C GLN A 325 -17.54 0.67 8.80
N SER A 326 -17.93 0.30 7.58
CA SER A 326 -16.95 -0.05 6.54
C SER A 326 -16.07 1.15 6.19
N ILE A 327 -14.75 0.96 6.21
CA ILE A 327 -13.76 2.05 6.10
C ILE A 327 -13.29 2.26 4.66
N ASN A 328 -14.23 2.32 3.72
CA ASN A 328 -13.93 2.40 2.28
C ASN A 328 -13.17 3.67 1.90
N PHE A 329 -13.49 4.79 2.57
CA PHE A 329 -12.74 6.04 2.45
C PHE A 329 -12.82 6.82 3.77
N ILE A 330 -11.72 6.89 4.50
CA ILE A 330 -11.65 7.52 5.82
C ILE A 330 -10.42 8.41 5.96
N ALA A 331 -10.45 9.31 6.94
CA ALA A 331 -9.30 10.12 7.33
C ALA A 331 -9.10 10.16 8.84
N TRP A 332 -7.83 10.29 9.25
CA TRP A 332 -7.42 10.50 10.65
C TRP A 332 -6.23 11.46 10.74
N LEU A 333 -5.92 11.92 11.96
CA LEU A 333 -4.80 12.82 12.20
C LEU A 333 -3.54 12.01 12.52
N GLY A 334 -2.40 12.42 11.95
CA GLY A 334 -1.12 11.74 12.18
C GLY A 334 -0.69 11.68 13.64
N LYS A 335 -1.06 12.68 14.46
CA LYS A 335 -0.83 12.64 15.91
C LYS A 335 -1.51 11.47 16.62
N ASP A 336 -2.60 10.94 16.05
CA ASP A 336 -3.34 9.81 16.62
C ASP A 336 -2.63 8.47 16.38
N LEU A 337 -1.57 8.44 15.55
CA LEU A 337 -0.73 7.25 15.33
C LEU A 337 -0.13 6.69 16.63
N VAL A 338 -0.02 7.50 17.69
CA VAL A 338 0.39 7.04 19.03
C VAL A 338 -0.53 5.94 19.61
N HIS A 339 -1.77 5.85 19.10
CA HIS A 339 -2.76 4.83 19.48
C HIS A 339 -3.03 3.79 18.37
N MET A 340 -2.39 3.92 17.20
CA MET A 340 -2.70 3.12 16.01
C MET A 340 -1.67 2.01 15.74
N ALA A 341 -0.94 1.57 16.76
CA ALA A 341 -0.25 0.28 16.73
C ALA A 341 -1.29 -0.85 16.89
N LEU A 342 -2.14 -1.01 15.87
CA LEU A 342 -3.31 -1.88 15.92
C LEU A 342 -2.89 -3.36 16.02
N PRO A 343 -3.62 -4.18 16.79
CA PRO A 343 -3.43 -5.63 16.75
C PRO A 343 -3.81 -6.18 15.36
N LYS A 344 -3.29 -7.37 15.03
CA LYS A 344 -3.74 -8.11 13.85
C LYS A 344 -5.23 -8.42 13.98
N GLY A 345 -6.04 -8.15 12.94
CA GLY A 345 -7.47 -8.46 12.93
C GLY A 345 -8.31 -7.47 12.13
N ASP A 346 -9.56 -7.32 12.54
CA ASP A 346 -10.57 -6.43 11.95
C ASP A 346 -10.23 -4.96 12.24
N ASP A 347 -9.53 -4.33 11.30
CA ASP A 347 -9.12 -2.92 11.40
C ASP A 347 -10.31 -1.97 11.32
N GLU A 348 -11.39 -2.34 10.62
CA GLU A 348 -12.61 -1.53 10.60
C GLU A 348 -13.20 -1.41 12.01
N ARG A 349 -13.33 -2.52 12.74
CA ARG A 349 -13.80 -2.49 14.14
C ARG A 349 -12.83 -1.74 15.04
N ALA A 350 -11.53 -1.99 14.91
CA ALA A 350 -10.53 -1.33 15.74
C ALA A 350 -10.59 0.20 15.62
N LEU A 351 -10.75 0.71 14.39
CA LEU A 351 -10.77 2.14 14.08
C LEU A 351 -12.12 2.81 14.33
N THR A 352 -13.23 2.10 14.20
CA THR A 352 -14.58 2.70 14.29
C THR A 352 -15.31 2.43 15.59
N VAL A 353 -14.87 1.43 16.38
CA VAL A 353 -15.51 1.04 17.64
C VAL A 353 -14.51 1.07 18.79
N ASP A 354 -13.47 0.23 18.73
CA ASP A 354 -12.65 -0.06 19.91
C ASP A 354 -11.79 1.16 20.33
N LEU A 355 -11.09 1.81 19.39
CA LEU A 355 -10.32 3.03 19.68
C LEU A 355 -11.21 4.24 19.98
N PRO A 356 -12.30 4.53 19.23
CA PRO A 356 -13.23 5.60 19.59
C PRO A 356 -13.78 5.47 21.02
N MET A 357 -14.13 4.25 21.43
CA MET A 357 -14.59 3.96 22.79
C MET A 357 -13.49 4.16 23.83
N LEU A 358 -12.27 3.66 23.57
CA LEU A 358 -11.13 3.81 24.47
C LEU A 358 -10.75 5.28 24.70
N LEU A 359 -10.80 6.10 23.64
CA LEU A 359 -10.36 7.50 23.67
C LEU A 359 -11.50 8.49 23.91
N GLU A 360 -12.74 8.01 24.07
CA GLU A 360 -13.96 8.82 24.18
C GLU A 360 -14.09 9.85 23.03
N ARG A 361 -13.68 9.45 21.82
CA ARG A 361 -13.68 10.28 20.61
C ARG A 361 -14.49 9.58 19.52
N PRO A 362 -15.71 10.04 19.20
CA PRO A 362 -16.56 9.35 18.24
C PRO A 362 -15.99 9.38 16.83
N THR A 363 -16.60 8.62 15.92
CA THR A 363 -16.38 8.79 14.48
C THR A 363 -17.45 9.70 13.88
N ALA A 364 -17.24 10.15 12.65
CA ALA A 364 -18.24 10.92 11.93
C ALA A 364 -18.21 10.64 10.43
N ILE A 365 -19.32 10.91 9.76
CA ILE A 365 -19.44 10.90 8.29
C ILE A 365 -19.59 12.34 7.82
N TYR A 366 -18.72 12.77 6.90
CA TYR A 366 -18.79 14.10 6.30
C TYR A 366 -19.63 14.05 5.01
N SER A 367 -20.77 14.73 5.03
CA SER A 367 -21.80 14.63 3.99
C SER A 367 -21.34 15.11 2.62
N ASP A 368 -20.60 16.22 2.58
CA ASP A 368 -20.37 16.99 1.35
C ASP A 368 -19.23 16.42 0.48
N PHE A 369 -18.51 15.39 0.94
CA PHE A 369 -17.49 14.71 0.14
C PHE A 369 -17.97 13.32 -0.24
N THR A 370 -18.47 13.20 -1.47
CA THR A 370 -19.01 11.95 -2.01
C THR A 370 -17.94 11.14 -2.74
N VAL A 371 -17.90 9.85 -2.42
CA VAL A 371 -17.02 8.84 -3.04
C VAL A 371 -17.89 7.63 -3.42
N SER A 372 -17.54 6.88 -4.46
CA SER A 372 -18.20 5.61 -4.77
C SER A 372 -17.23 4.46 -4.65
N HIS A 373 -17.59 3.46 -3.84
CA HIS A 373 -16.89 2.18 -3.68
C HIS A 373 -17.58 1.13 -4.55
N LEU A 374 -16.82 0.31 -5.29
CA LEU A 374 -17.41 -0.57 -6.30
C LEU A 374 -18.09 -1.79 -5.69
N SER A 375 -17.44 -2.54 -4.80
CA SER A 375 -18.00 -3.82 -4.37
C SER A 375 -17.48 -4.33 -3.04
N PHE A 376 -18.37 -4.94 -2.26
CA PHE A 376 -17.97 -5.83 -1.17
C PHE A 376 -17.85 -7.28 -1.67
N GLY A 377 -17.04 -8.10 -1.00
CA GLY A 377 -16.83 -9.51 -1.35
C GLY A 377 -18.10 -10.31 -1.72
N PRO A 378 -19.21 -10.25 -0.94
CA PRO A 378 -20.45 -10.94 -1.30
C PRO A 378 -21.14 -10.44 -2.58
N GLN A 379 -20.83 -9.22 -3.03
CA GLN A 379 -21.42 -8.61 -4.22
C GLN A 379 -20.69 -9.03 -5.51
N GLU A 380 -19.42 -9.48 -5.43
CA GLU A 380 -18.55 -9.70 -6.58
C GLU A 380 -19.14 -10.65 -7.64
N GLN A 381 -19.87 -11.69 -7.24
CA GLN A 381 -20.39 -12.70 -8.17
C GLN A 381 -21.60 -12.22 -9.01
N GLY A 382 -22.25 -11.11 -8.64
CA GLY A 382 -23.46 -10.63 -9.33
C GLY A 382 -23.38 -9.19 -9.79
N LEU A 383 -22.23 -8.53 -9.63
CA LEU A 383 -22.04 -7.16 -10.05
C LEU A 383 -21.97 -7.10 -11.58
N ALA A 384 -22.59 -6.08 -12.19
CA ALA A 384 -22.48 -5.81 -13.62
C ALA A 384 -21.13 -5.14 -13.94
N LEU A 385 -20.03 -5.83 -13.60
CA LEU A 385 -18.69 -5.25 -13.47
C LEU A 385 -18.25 -4.45 -14.69
N ASP A 386 -18.23 -5.06 -15.87
CA ASP A 386 -17.78 -4.39 -17.11
C ASP A 386 -18.59 -3.12 -17.40
N ARG A 387 -19.92 -3.22 -17.29
CA ARG A 387 -20.84 -2.11 -17.51
C ARG A 387 -20.62 -0.97 -16.50
N LEU A 388 -20.37 -1.31 -15.22
CA LEU A 388 -20.13 -0.30 -14.19
C LEU A 388 -18.76 0.37 -14.38
N ILE A 389 -17.72 -0.42 -14.63
CA ILE A 389 -16.37 0.11 -14.88
C ILE A 389 -16.37 1.05 -16.08
N ASP A 390 -16.99 0.67 -17.19
CA ASP A 390 -17.07 1.52 -18.39
C ASP A 390 -17.75 2.87 -18.11
N ALA A 391 -18.86 2.87 -17.38
CA ALA A 391 -19.57 4.11 -17.06
C ALA A 391 -18.85 4.97 -16.01
N TYR A 392 -18.19 4.36 -15.03
CA TYR A 392 -17.37 5.12 -14.09
C TYR A 392 -16.10 5.67 -14.75
N ASP A 393 -15.52 4.98 -15.75
CA ASP A 393 -14.42 5.51 -16.56
C ASP A 393 -14.89 6.72 -17.40
N GLU A 394 -16.04 6.65 -18.06
CA GLU A 394 -16.63 7.78 -18.79
C GLU A 394 -16.92 8.98 -17.87
N LEU A 395 -17.49 8.71 -16.70
CA LEU A 395 -17.74 9.73 -15.67
C LEU A 395 -16.43 10.37 -15.19
N MET A 396 -15.40 9.57 -14.92
CA MET A 396 -14.09 10.07 -14.50
C MET A 396 -13.47 10.96 -15.57
N ARG A 397 -13.47 10.53 -16.84
CA ARG A 397 -12.94 11.37 -17.94
C ARG A 397 -13.68 12.69 -18.05
N SER A 398 -14.99 12.68 -17.89
CA SER A 398 -15.82 13.88 -17.94
C SER A 398 -15.53 14.81 -16.75
N ALA A 399 -15.41 14.25 -15.54
CA ALA A 399 -15.14 15.00 -14.32
C ALA A 399 -13.75 15.64 -14.29
N LEU A 400 -12.74 14.98 -14.87
CA LEU A 400 -11.36 15.48 -14.93
C LEU A 400 -11.10 16.44 -16.10
N ALA A 401 -12.00 16.50 -17.08
CA ALA A 401 -11.91 17.43 -18.22
C ALA A 401 -12.59 18.79 -17.96
N ALA A 402 -13.46 18.85 -16.94
CA ALA A 402 -14.16 20.06 -16.50
C ALA A 402 -13.27 20.90 -15.57
#